data_AF-A0A9E4WHQ8-F1
#
_entry.id   AF-A0A9E4WHQ8-F1
#
_cell.length_a   1.000
_cell.length_b   1.000
_cell.length_c   1.000
_cell.angle_alpha   90.00
_cell.angle_beta   90.00
_cell.angle_gamma   90.00
#
_symmetry.space_group_name_H-M   'P 1'
#
loop_
_entity.id
_entity.type
_entity.pdbx_description
1 polymer ?
#
loop_
_entity_poly.entity_id
_entity_poly.type
_entity_poly.pdbx_seq_one_letter_code
_entity_poly.pdbx_strand_id
1 'polypeptide(L)' 'MARSFRLWALSDTHVGTEIKFGRRSLEEVIQHAEAWPSEPGGADGFDIAINLGDFSGSQLPPGDEEGELV' A
#
# COMPACT_ATOMS: atom_id res chain seq x y z
N MET A 1 27.60 -15.25 -2.17
CA MET A 1 26.53 -14.75 -3.06
C MET A 1 25.92 -13.51 -2.42
N ALA A 2 25.65 -12.46 -3.19
CA ALA A 2 24.95 -11.29 -2.66
C ALA A 2 23.49 -11.65 -2.39
N ARG A 3 22.98 -11.32 -1.19
CA ARG A 3 21.55 -11.44 -0.88
C ARG A 3 20.83 -10.22 -1.46
N SER A 4 19.85 -10.44 -2.33
CA SER A 4 18.97 -9.37 -2.79
C SER A 4 18.10 -8.88 -1.64
N PHE A 5 17.92 -7.56 -1.55
CA PHE A 5 16.97 -6.91 -0.64
C PHE A 5 15.88 -6.26 -1.48
N ARG A 6 14.61 -6.61 -1.22
CA ARG A 6 13.45 -6.21 -2.02
C ARG A 6 12.63 -5.17 -1.29
N LEU A 7 12.41 -4.06 -1.96
CA LEU A 7 11.62 -2.94 -1.48
C LEU A 7 10.27 -2.88 -2.21
N TRP A 8 9.18 -2.77 -1.47
CA TRP A 8 7.91 -2.28 -2.01
C TRP A 8 7.77 -0.79 -1.68
N ALA A 9 7.72 0.08 -2.69
CA ALA A 9 7.60 1.52 -2.49
C ALA A 9 6.22 2.01 -2.94
N LEU A 10 5.61 2.87 -2.12
CA LEU A 10 4.31 3.48 -2.37
C LEU A 10 4.25 4.91 -1.80
N SER A 11 3.33 5.72 -2.32
CA SER A 11 3.15 7.13 -1.96
C SER A 11 1.76 7.61 -2.40
N ASP A 12 1.34 8.79 -1.91
CA ASP A 12 0.22 9.59 -2.46
C ASP A 12 -1.08 8.80 -2.61
N THR A 13 -1.33 7.91 -1.66
CA THR A 13 -2.49 7.01 -1.68
C THR A 13 -3.77 7.74 -1.31
N HIS A 14 -3.68 8.77 -0.46
CA HIS A 14 -4.81 9.59 -0.03
C HIS A 14 -6.02 8.75 0.43
N VAL A 15 -5.79 7.82 1.36
CA VAL A 15 -6.69 6.72 1.74
C VAL A 15 -8.11 7.21 2.07
N GLY A 16 -8.25 8.25 2.89
CA GLY A 16 -9.57 8.81 3.19
C GLY A 16 -10.31 9.37 1.99
N THR A 17 -9.58 9.97 1.05
CA THR A 17 -10.17 10.47 -0.20
C THR A 17 -10.61 9.30 -1.07
N GLU A 18 -9.80 8.24 -1.17
CA GLU A 18 -10.18 7.02 -1.89
C GLU A 18 -11.45 6.40 -1.30
N ILE A 19 -11.49 6.20 0.01
CA ILE A 19 -12.65 5.64 0.72
C ILE A 19 -13.89 6.48 0.47
N LYS A 20 -13.81 7.81 0.59
CA LYS A 20 -14.94 8.74 0.34
C LYS A 20 -15.57 8.57 -1.06
N PHE A 21 -14.77 8.17 -2.04
CA PHE A 21 -15.23 7.94 -3.42
C PHE A 21 -15.45 6.45 -3.74
N GLY A 22 -15.46 5.57 -2.73
CA GLY A 22 -15.69 4.13 -2.89
C GLY A 22 -14.54 3.38 -3.56
N ARG A 23 -13.32 3.94 -3.54
CA ARG A 23 -12.13 3.35 -4.13
C ARG A 23 -11.30 2.62 -3.09
N ARG A 24 -10.64 1.53 -3.50
CA ARG A 24 -9.88 0.61 -2.63
C ARG A 24 -8.46 0.39 -3.15
N SER A 25 -7.88 1.41 -3.78
CA SER A 25 -6.59 1.33 -4.48
C SER A 25 -5.44 0.83 -3.61
N LEU A 26 -5.34 1.29 -2.35
CA LEU A 26 -4.32 0.79 -1.40
C LEU A 26 -4.45 -0.71 -1.14
N GLU A 27 -5.68 -1.18 -0.92
CA GLU A 27 -5.96 -2.58 -0.66
C GLU A 27 -5.60 -3.45 -1.85
N GLU A 28 -5.98 -3.03 -3.07
CA GLU A 28 -5.66 -3.75 -4.30
C GLU A 28 -4.14 -3.91 -4.46
N VAL A 29 -3.35 -2.86 -4.21
CA VAL A 29 -1.89 -2.95 -4.35
C VAL A 29 -1.21 -3.70 -3.20
N ILE A 30 -1.79 -3.69 -1.99
CA ILE A 30 -1.34 -4.57 -0.90
C ILE A 30 -1.53 -6.03 -1.31
N GLN A 31 -2.71 -6.40 -1.82
CA GLN A 31 -2.99 -7.76 -2.27
C GLN A 31 -2.03 -8.21 -3.38
N HIS A 32 -1.71 -7.31 -4.32
CA HIS A 32 -0.69 -7.59 -5.34
C HIS A 32 0.72 -7.76 -4.76
N ALA A 33 1.10 -6.95 -3.79
CA ALA A 33 2.41 -7.06 -3.14
C ALA A 33 2.55 -8.34 -2.31
N GLU A 34 1.48 -8.75 -1.62
CA GLU A 34 1.42 -10.00 -0.85
C GLU A 34 1.39 -11.24 -1.74
N ALA A 35 0.79 -11.14 -2.94
CA ALA A 35 0.80 -12.20 -3.94
C ALA A 35 2.13 -12.29 -4.72
N TRP A 36 3.11 -11.41 -4.45
CA TRP A 36 4.39 -11.44 -5.12
C TRP A 36 5.35 -12.46 -4.48
N PRO A 37 6.05 -13.30 -5.27
CA PRO A 37 5.96 -13.42 -6.72
C PRO A 37 4.78 -14.29 -7.13
N SER A 38 4.10 -13.92 -8.23
CA SER A 38 2.92 -14.63 -8.71
C SER A 38 3.22 -15.99 -9.37
N GLU A 39 4.50 -16.32 -9.59
CA GLU A 39 4.92 -17.51 -10.34
C GLU A 39 5.43 -18.64 -9.41
N PRO A 40 5.06 -19.91 -9.66
CA PRO A 40 5.61 -21.05 -8.94
C PRO A 40 7.14 -21.11 -9.04
N GLY A 41 7.82 -21.09 -7.90
CA GLY A 41 9.30 -21.07 -7.84
C GLY A 41 9.91 -19.66 -7.94
N GLY A 42 9.08 -18.61 -7.96
CA GLY A 42 9.54 -17.24 -7.78
C GLY A 42 10.17 -17.03 -6.39
N ALA A 43 11.08 -16.06 -6.29
CA ALA A 43 11.77 -15.75 -5.06
C ALA A 43 10.88 -15.00 -4.06
N ASP A 44 11.12 -15.15 -2.74
CA ASP A 44 10.33 -14.60 -1.62
C ASP A 44 9.76 -13.17 -1.82
N GLY A 45 8.70 -12.80 -1.10
CA GLY A 45 8.07 -11.48 -1.21
C GLY A 45 8.99 -10.28 -0.91
N PHE A 46 8.39 -9.11 -0.70
CA PHE A 46 9.15 -7.92 -0.33
C PHE A 46 9.68 -8.02 1.11
N ASP A 47 10.90 -7.53 1.36
CA ASP A 47 11.47 -7.53 2.71
C ASP A 47 10.86 -6.40 3.56
N ILE A 48 10.61 -5.23 2.94
CA ILE A 48 9.97 -4.08 3.59
C ILE A 48 9.06 -3.33 2.61
N ALA A 49 8.07 -2.63 3.18
CA ALA A 49 7.33 -1.57 2.51
C ALA A 49 7.88 -0.20 2.94
N ILE A 50 8.03 0.73 2.00
CA ILE A 50 8.33 2.14 2.28
C ILE A 50 7.20 3.00 1.74
N ASN A 51 6.52 3.66 2.68
CA ASN A 51 5.62 4.76 2.39
C ASN A 51 6.43 6.07 2.29
N LEU A 52 6.34 6.76 1.15
CA LEU A 52 7.03 8.02 0.88
C LEU A 52 6.20 9.27 1.24
N GLY A 53 4.94 9.10 1.64
CA GLY A 53 4.08 10.20 2.10
C GLY A 53 2.62 10.06 1.70
N ASP A 54 1.80 11.00 2.20
CA ASP A 54 0.45 11.27 1.72
C ASP A 54 -0.54 10.09 1.77
N PHE A 55 -0.55 9.40 2.92
CA PHE A 55 -1.61 8.45 3.25
C PHE A 55 -2.91 9.12 3.68
N SER A 56 -2.86 10.27 4.36
CA SER A 56 -4.11 11.00 4.62
C SER A 56 -4.68 11.51 3.30
N GLY A 57 -5.99 11.33 3.14
CA GLY A 57 -6.77 11.98 2.10
C GLY A 57 -7.01 13.46 2.35
N SER A 58 -6.59 13.99 3.51
CA SER A 58 -6.73 15.38 3.89
C SER A 58 -5.37 16.08 4.03
N GLN A 59 -5.39 17.38 4.29
CA GLN A 59 -4.19 18.16 4.64
C GLN A 59 -3.88 18.10 6.15
N LEU A 60 -4.63 17.30 6.91
CA LEU A 60 -4.50 17.10 8.35
C LEU A 60 -4.08 15.66 8.66
N PRO A 61 -3.59 15.35 9.86
CA PRO A 61 -3.41 13.96 10.29
C PRO A 61 -4.73 13.17 10.20
N PRO A 62 -4.68 11.88 9.85
CA PRO A 62 -5.88 11.08 9.74
C PRO A 62 -6.55 10.89 11.11
N GLY A 63 -7.88 10.95 11.11
CA GLY A 63 -8.75 10.64 12.25
C GLY A 63 -9.66 9.45 11.96
N ASP A 64 -10.44 9.03 12.96
CA ASP A 64 -11.33 7.86 12.83
C ASP A 64 -12.39 8.09 11.73
N GLU A 65 -12.92 9.31 11.63
CA GLU A 65 -13.94 9.65 10.62
C GLU A 65 -13.41 9.55 9.18
N GLU A 66 -12.09 9.72 8.98
CA GLU A 66 -11.48 9.60 7.66
C GLU A 66 -11.49 8.14 7.16
N GLY A 67 -11.47 7.17 8.08
CA GLY A 67 -11.44 5.74 7.78
C GLY A 67 -12.81 5.08 7.65
N GLU A 68 -13.92 5.82 7.81
CA GLU A 68 -15.26 5.26 7.70
C GLU A 68 -15.55 4.79 6.27
N LEU A 69 -15.79 3.48 6.12
CA LEU A 69 -16.07 2.86 4.82
C LEU A 69 -17.45 3.28 4.30
N VAL A 70 -17.52 3.61 3.01
CA VAL A 70 -18.77 3.93 2.28
C VAL A 70 -19.46 2.71 1.69
#